data_AF-A0A1E3Y742-F1
#
_entry.id   AF-A0A1E3Y742-F1
#
_cell.length_a   1.000
_cell.length_b   1.000
_cell.length_c   1.000
_cell.angle_alpha   90.00
_cell.angle_beta   90.00
_cell.angle_gamma   90.00
#
_symmetry.space_group_name_H-M   'P 1'
#
loop_
_entity.id
_entity.type
_entity.pdbx_description
1 polymer ?
#
loop_
_entity_poly.entity_id
_entity_poly.type
_entity_poly.pdbx_seq_one_letter_code
_entity_poly.pdbx_strand_id
1 'polypeptide(L)'
;MALLLFLPLGACGGGGSAPTSPSPAQSFLAGTWRGTMTIQPDPTGAQPGAPVTGAVTFTFEVVPQTNLQSFRTTIRSENGWLPITLTSSTSMIPGNTPPAQISTQGEYNSPRGCRGTFGSFATAEARSIQGSITGVDCPVPFTGSVALTKE
;
A
#
# COMPACT_ATOMS: atom_id res chain seq x y z
N MET A 1 -61.29 -43.96 -24.69
CA MET A 1 -60.33 -43.90 -25.82
C MET A 1 -59.73 -42.50 -25.80
N ALA A 2 -58.40 -42.43 -25.74
CA ALA A 2 -57.59 -41.29 -25.32
C ALA A 2 -57.35 -40.24 -26.43
N LEU A 3 -57.10 -38.99 -26.05
CA LEU A 3 -56.11 -38.09 -26.67
C LEU A 3 -55.95 -36.83 -25.77
N LEU A 4 -55.09 -36.86 -24.74
CA LEU A 4 -53.71 -36.33 -24.70
C LEU A 4 -53.55 -34.84 -25.07
N LEU A 5 -53.41 -34.02 -24.01
CA LEU A 5 -52.85 -32.66 -24.00
C LEU A 5 -51.43 -32.63 -24.57
N PHE A 6 -51.03 -31.55 -25.27
CA PHE A 6 -49.67 -30.98 -25.20
C PHE A 6 -49.66 -29.52 -25.70
N LEU A 7 -49.34 -28.60 -24.79
CA LEU A 7 -48.92 -27.21 -25.05
C LEU A 7 -47.39 -27.18 -25.23
N PRO A 8 -46.82 -26.64 -26.32
CA PRO A 8 -45.41 -26.29 -26.35
C PRO A 8 -45.21 -24.86 -25.81
N LEU A 9 -44.62 -24.81 -24.61
CA LEU A 9 -44.02 -23.64 -23.98
C LEU A 9 -42.88 -23.07 -24.84
N GLY A 10 -42.74 -21.75 -24.82
CA GLY A 10 -41.73 -21.00 -25.56
C GLY A 10 -40.31 -21.47 -25.27
N ALA A 11 -39.57 -21.73 -26.34
CA ALA A 11 -38.13 -21.89 -26.31
C ALA A 11 -37.46 -20.51 -26.19
N CYS A 12 -37.18 -20.09 -24.95
CA CYS A 12 -36.24 -18.99 -24.69
C CYS A 12 -34.84 -19.57 -24.84
N GLY A 13 -34.10 -19.10 -25.86
CA GLY A 13 -32.73 -19.53 -26.16
C GLY A 13 -31.80 -19.26 -24.98
N GLY A 14 -31.32 -20.35 -24.37
CA GLY A 14 -30.27 -20.33 -23.36
C GLY A 14 -28.91 -20.05 -24.00
N GLY A 15 -28.55 -18.77 -24.07
CA GLY A 15 -27.16 -18.30 -24.21
C GLY A 15 -26.77 -17.67 -22.88
N GLY A 16 -26.60 -18.50 -21.84
CA GLY A 16 -26.21 -18.04 -20.52
C GLY A 16 -24.82 -17.44 -20.56
N SER A 17 -24.73 -16.13 -20.69
CA SER A 17 -23.59 -15.37 -20.18
C SER A 17 -23.50 -15.71 -18.69
N ALA A 18 -22.56 -16.60 -18.34
CA ALA A 18 -22.26 -16.89 -16.95
C ALA A 18 -22.08 -15.54 -16.22
N PRO A 19 -22.75 -15.31 -15.08
CA PRO A 19 -22.54 -14.09 -14.34
C PRO A 19 -21.05 -14.01 -14.02
N THR A 20 -20.40 -12.93 -14.46
CA THR A 20 -19.03 -12.62 -14.04
C THR A 20 -19.04 -12.68 -12.52
N SER A 21 -18.35 -13.66 -11.96
CA SER A 21 -18.13 -13.79 -10.52
C SER A 21 -17.83 -12.40 -9.96
N PRO A 22 -18.51 -11.95 -8.88
CA PRO A 22 -18.17 -10.67 -8.27
C PRO A 22 -16.67 -10.70 -7.96
N SER A 23 -15.93 -9.72 -8.49
CA SER A 23 -14.53 -9.58 -8.10
C SER A 23 -14.49 -9.45 -6.58
N PRO A 24 -13.58 -10.16 -5.89
CA PRO A 24 -13.48 -10.02 -4.45
C PRO A 24 -13.30 -8.53 -4.11
N ALA A 25 -13.99 -8.05 -3.08
CA ALA A 25 -13.83 -6.67 -2.62
C ALA A 25 -12.33 -6.42 -2.38
N GLN A 26 -11.74 -5.49 -3.16
CA GLN A 26 -10.34 -5.13 -3.02
C GLN A 26 -10.22 -3.96 -2.06
N SER A 27 -9.10 -3.89 -1.33
CA SER A 27 -8.82 -2.68 -0.56
C SER A 27 -8.56 -1.50 -1.49
N PHE A 28 -9.05 -0.31 -1.13
CA PHE A 28 -8.75 0.91 -1.88
C PHE A 28 -7.25 1.23 -1.85
N LEU A 29 -6.50 0.74 -0.87
CA LEU A 29 -5.05 0.95 -0.75
C LEU A 29 -4.26 0.00 -1.65
N ALA A 30 -4.85 -1.15 -2.02
CA ALA A 30 -4.16 -2.16 -2.83
C ALA A 30 -3.66 -1.59 -4.17
N GLY A 31 -2.47 -2.03 -4.57
CA GLY A 31 -1.80 -1.60 -5.79
C GLY A 31 -0.57 -0.72 -5.53
N THR A 32 -0.09 -0.08 -6.60
CA THR A 32 1.13 0.73 -6.59
C THR A 32 0.82 2.21 -6.44
N TRP A 33 1.66 2.88 -5.67
CA TRP A 33 1.60 4.30 -5.36
C TRP A 33 2.98 4.91 -5.57
N ARG A 34 3.04 6.07 -6.22
CA ARG A 34 4.30 6.77 -6.50
C ARG A 34 4.27 8.19 -6.00
N GLY A 35 5.43 8.70 -5.63
CA GLY A 35 5.59 10.11 -5.36
C GLY A 35 6.97 10.39 -4.79
N THR A 36 7.01 11.23 -3.76
CA THR A 36 8.27 11.75 -3.20
C THR A 36 8.37 11.47 -1.72
N MET A 37 9.61 11.23 -1.28
CA MET A 37 9.99 11.10 0.11
C MET A 37 11.08 12.11 0.42
N THR A 38 10.85 12.95 1.42
CA THR A 38 11.84 13.91 1.93
C THR A 38 12.36 13.39 3.26
N ILE A 39 13.67 13.23 3.39
CA ILE A 39 14.33 12.73 4.59
C ILE A 39 15.21 13.82 5.17
N GLN A 40 15.12 14.01 6.48
CA GLN A 40 15.99 14.81 7.31
C GLN A 40 16.86 13.88 8.17
N PRO A 41 18.16 13.72 7.84
CA PRO A 41 19.09 12.93 8.64
C PRO A 41 19.49 13.64 9.93
N ASP A 42 19.62 12.87 11.01
CA ASP A 42 20.04 13.33 12.33
C ASP A 42 19.39 14.65 12.78
N PRO A 43 18.05 14.75 12.80
CA PRO A 43 17.34 16.02 13.00
C PRO A 43 17.62 16.69 14.35
N THR A 44 18.09 15.92 15.34
CA THR A 44 18.37 16.38 16.70
C THR A 44 19.87 16.41 17.02
N GLY A 45 20.73 16.11 16.06
CA GLY A 45 22.18 16.13 16.22
C GLY A 45 22.74 17.54 16.37
N ALA A 46 24.01 17.64 16.76
CA ALA A 46 24.71 18.93 16.86
C ALA A 46 24.80 19.65 15.51
N GLN A 47 24.79 18.90 14.40
CA GLN A 47 24.72 19.43 13.05
C GLN A 47 23.76 18.56 12.22
N PRO A 48 22.47 18.92 12.16
CA PRO A 48 21.48 18.18 11.37
C PRO A 48 21.87 18.10 9.90
N GLY A 49 21.61 16.96 9.26
CA GLY A 49 21.83 16.79 7.82
C GLY A 49 20.94 17.75 7.01
N ALA A 50 21.26 18.02 5.75
CA ALA A 50 20.31 18.73 4.89
C ALA A 50 19.13 17.80 4.51
N PRO A 51 17.91 18.33 4.35
CA PRO A 51 16.81 17.54 3.81
C PRO A 51 17.13 17.05 2.40
N VAL A 52 16.88 15.76 2.13
CA VAL A 52 17.05 15.15 0.81
C VAL A 52 15.72 14.62 0.33
N THR A 53 15.27 15.08 -0.84
CA THR A 53 14.05 14.61 -1.49
C THR A 53 14.39 13.69 -2.66
N GLY A 54 13.63 12.61 -2.81
CA GLY A 54 13.74 11.73 -3.98
C GLY A 54 12.46 10.93 -4.23
N ALA A 55 12.42 10.25 -5.36
CA ALA A 55 11.29 9.44 -5.76
C ALA A 55 11.15 8.20 -4.86
N VAL A 56 9.91 7.78 -4.63
CA VAL A 56 9.60 6.57 -3.89
C VAL A 56 8.37 5.88 -4.47
N THR A 57 8.36 4.55 -4.39
CA THR A 57 7.23 3.71 -4.80
C THR A 57 6.84 2.79 -3.66
N PHE A 58 5.54 2.73 -3.37
CA PHE A 58 4.94 1.83 -2.38
C PHE A 58 3.98 0.91 -3.12
N THR A 59 4.11 -0.40 -2.92
CA THR A 59 3.16 -1.39 -3.46
C THR A 59 2.53 -2.12 -2.29
N PHE A 60 1.19 -2.03 -2.17
CA PHE A 60 0.42 -2.65 -1.10
C PHE A 60 -0.27 -3.91 -1.61
N GLU A 61 0.09 -5.04 -1.03
CA GLU A 61 -0.52 -6.35 -1.28
C GLU A 61 -1.35 -6.76 -0.08
N VAL A 62 -2.65 -7.00 -0.28
CA VAL A 62 -3.55 -7.38 0.81
C VAL A 62 -3.12 -8.72 1.41
N VAL A 63 -2.99 -8.77 2.73
CA VAL A 63 -2.88 -10.03 3.45
C VAL A 63 -4.28 -10.65 3.58
N PRO A 64 -4.50 -11.89 3.13
CA PRO A 64 -5.81 -12.54 3.25
C PRO A 64 -6.27 -12.65 4.71
N GLN A 65 -7.59 -12.73 4.91
CA GLN A 65 -8.21 -12.95 6.23
C GLN A 65 -7.95 -11.87 7.30
N THR A 66 -7.49 -10.67 6.91
CA THR A 66 -7.27 -9.53 7.82
C THR A 66 -8.28 -8.39 7.63
N ASN A 67 -9.52 -8.71 7.24
CA ASN A 67 -10.56 -7.71 6.91
C ASN A 67 -10.14 -6.67 5.86
N LEU A 68 -9.17 -7.00 4.99
CA LEU A 68 -8.58 -6.10 4.00
C LEU A 68 -7.87 -4.86 4.61
N GLN A 69 -7.40 -4.97 5.85
CA GLN A 69 -6.77 -3.89 6.61
C GLN A 69 -5.27 -4.11 6.89
N SER A 70 -4.72 -5.25 6.50
CA SER A 70 -3.28 -5.55 6.65
C SER A 70 -2.68 -5.82 5.28
N PHE A 71 -1.47 -5.33 5.09
CA PHE A 71 -0.78 -5.37 3.80
C PHE A 71 0.67 -5.79 3.98
N ARG A 72 1.14 -6.60 3.04
CA ARG A 72 2.57 -6.67 2.73
C ARG A 72 2.87 -5.49 1.84
N THR A 73 3.78 -4.64 2.28
CA THR A 73 4.12 -3.40 1.57
C THR A 73 5.54 -3.47 1.09
N THR A 74 5.74 -3.32 -0.22
CA THR A 74 7.08 -3.20 -0.80
C THR A 74 7.37 -1.72 -1.03
N ILE A 75 8.44 -1.21 -0.43
CA ILE A 75 8.88 0.19 -0.59
C ILE A 75 10.19 0.19 -1.37
N ARG A 76 10.20 0.91 -2.49
CA ARG A 76 11.40 1.17 -3.30
C ARG A 76 11.68 2.67 -3.28
N SER A 77 12.75 3.03 -2.58
CA SER A 77 13.22 4.41 -2.47
C SER A 77 14.39 4.64 -3.43
N GLU A 78 14.27 5.69 -4.23
CA GLU A 78 15.35 6.25 -5.05
C GLU A 78 15.89 7.55 -4.43
N ASN A 79 15.58 7.81 -3.16
CA ASN A 79 16.12 8.93 -2.42
C ASN A 79 17.64 8.77 -2.25
N GLY A 80 18.42 9.78 -2.66
CA GLY A 80 19.89 9.72 -2.66
C GLY A 80 20.51 9.48 -1.28
N TRP A 81 19.81 9.81 -0.18
CA TRP A 81 20.27 9.51 1.17
C TRP A 81 19.88 8.09 1.63
N LEU A 82 18.77 7.55 1.12
CA LEU A 82 18.28 6.22 1.50
C LEU A 82 17.82 5.42 0.26
N PRO A 83 18.74 4.97 -0.61
CA PRO A 83 18.40 4.18 -1.78
C PRO A 83 18.19 2.71 -1.39
N ILE A 84 16.98 2.36 -1.00
CA ILE A 84 16.65 1.05 -0.43
C ILE A 84 15.46 0.40 -1.13
N THR A 85 15.40 -0.94 -1.03
CA THR A 85 14.17 -1.71 -1.27
C THR A 85 13.89 -2.53 -0.02
N LEU A 86 12.68 -2.43 0.52
CA LEU A 86 12.29 -3.15 1.73
C LEU A 86 10.87 -3.72 1.63
N THR A 87 10.64 -4.79 2.36
CA THR A 87 9.31 -5.39 2.54
C THR A 87 8.88 -5.20 3.99
N SER A 88 7.80 -4.47 4.18
CA SER A 88 7.24 -4.07 5.49
C SER A 88 5.81 -4.57 5.66
N SER A 89 5.31 -4.46 6.89
CA SER A 89 3.90 -4.66 7.20
C SER A 89 3.22 -3.30 7.33
N THR A 90 2.10 -3.12 6.63
CA THR A 90 1.22 -1.95 6.83
C THR A 90 -0.11 -2.39 7.42
N SER A 91 -0.59 -1.68 8.44
CA SER A 91 -1.95 -1.79 8.94
C SER A 91 -2.74 -0.53 8.61
N MET A 92 -4.06 -0.69 8.45
CA MET A 92 -5.02 0.37 8.15
C MET A 92 -6.08 0.42 9.24
N ILE A 93 -6.39 1.63 9.71
CA ILE A 93 -7.41 1.92 10.70
C ILE A 93 -8.23 3.16 10.30
N PRO A 94 -9.54 3.24 10.60
CA PRO A 94 -10.35 2.23 11.26
C PRO A 94 -10.84 1.11 10.32
N GLY A 95 -10.70 1.28 9.00
CA GLY A 95 -11.08 0.27 8.03
C GLY A 95 -10.86 0.66 6.58
N ASN A 96 -11.38 -0.18 5.67
CA ASN A 96 -11.13 -0.11 4.23
C ASN A 96 -12.03 0.92 3.50
N THR A 97 -12.11 2.13 4.05
CA THR A 97 -12.86 3.27 3.46
C THR A 97 -12.02 4.54 3.59
N PRO A 98 -11.75 5.27 2.51
CA PRO A 98 -11.08 6.56 2.60
C PRO A 98 -11.95 7.62 3.29
N PRO A 99 -11.36 8.54 4.08
CA PRO A 99 -9.95 8.54 4.50
C PRO A 99 -9.67 7.48 5.57
N ALA A 100 -8.49 6.86 5.50
CA ALA A 100 -8.01 5.93 6.52
C ALA A 100 -6.59 6.29 6.97
N GLN A 101 -6.24 5.98 8.21
CA GLN A 101 -4.87 6.06 8.70
C GLN A 101 -4.15 4.75 8.41
N ILE A 102 -2.89 4.85 8.01
CA ILE A 102 -2.03 3.70 7.78
C ILE A 102 -0.75 3.81 8.60
N SER A 103 -0.29 2.68 9.15
CA SER A 103 0.97 2.56 9.87
C SER A 103 1.81 1.48 9.21
N THR A 104 3.02 1.83 8.78
CA THR A 104 3.95 0.91 8.14
C THR A 104 5.17 0.74 9.01
N GLN A 105 5.60 -0.50 9.22
CA GLN A 105 6.79 -0.83 9.98
C GLN A 105 7.58 -1.92 9.26
N GLY A 106 8.89 -1.74 9.19
CA GLY A 106 9.79 -2.72 8.61
C GLY A 106 11.25 -2.43 8.92
N GLU A 107 12.08 -3.35 8.46
CA GLU A 107 13.52 -3.27 8.56
C GLU A 107 14.14 -3.55 7.19
N TYR A 108 15.35 -3.04 6.96
CA TYR A 108 16.06 -3.21 5.71
C TYR A 108 17.56 -3.35 5.92
N ASN A 109 18.22 -3.92 4.92
CA ASN A 109 19.68 -3.94 4.87
C ASN A 109 20.13 -2.64 4.19
N SER A 110 20.81 -1.80 4.94
CA SER A 110 21.32 -0.53 4.43
C SER A 110 22.45 -0.78 3.44
N PRO A 111 22.56 -0.01 2.34
CA PRO A 111 23.73 0.00 1.47
C PRO A 111 25.04 0.32 2.23
N ARG A 112 24.93 0.90 3.43
CA ARG A 112 26.04 1.22 4.32
C ARG A 112 26.53 0.02 5.15
N GLY A 113 25.95 -1.18 4.98
CA GLY A 113 26.42 -2.41 5.62
C GLY A 113 25.85 -2.68 7.02
N CYS A 114 24.74 -2.04 7.39
CA CYS A 114 24.09 -2.18 8.69
C CYS A 114 22.60 -2.55 8.53
N ARG A 115 21.93 -2.88 9.64
CA ARG A 115 20.47 -3.01 9.69
C ARG A 115 19.84 -1.64 9.97
N GLY A 116 18.86 -1.26 9.16
CA GLY A 116 18.06 -0.05 9.36
C GLY A 116 16.60 -0.37 9.67
N THR A 117 15.90 0.58 10.27
CA THR A 117 14.46 0.53 10.56
C THR A 117 13.72 1.60 9.77
N PHE A 118 12.49 1.28 9.38
CA PHE A 118 11.60 2.18 8.67
C PHE A 118 10.22 2.14 9.32
N GLY A 119 9.73 3.32 9.71
CA GLY A 119 8.39 3.56 10.20
C GLY A 119 7.72 4.65 9.37
N SER A 120 6.42 4.53 9.15
CA SER A 120 5.61 5.61 8.58
C SER A 120 4.23 5.67 9.21
N PHE A 121 3.70 6.87 9.39
CA PHE A 121 2.31 7.10 9.74
C PHE A 121 1.69 8.09 8.76
N ALA A 122 0.62 7.70 8.09
CA ALA A 122 0.05 8.48 6.99
C ALA A 122 -1.48 8.44 6.95
N THR A 123 -2.07 9.45 6.33
CA THR A 123 -3.47 9.47 5.91
C THR A 123 -3.54 9.04 4.45
N ALA A 124 -4.35 8.03 4.18
CA ALA A 124 -4.64 7.51 2.85
C ALA A 124 -6.06 7.91 2.41
N GLU A 125 -6.12 8.77 1.41
CA GLU A 125 -7.31 9.11 0.63
C GLU A 125 -7.48 8.10 -0.52
N ALA A 126 -8.58 8.21 -1.27
CA ALA A 126 -8.85 7.33 -2.41
C ALA A 126 -7.72 7.32 -3.47
N ARG A 127 -6.99 8.43 -3.61
CA ARG A 127 -5.96 8.64 -4.65
C ARG A 127 -4.68 9.32 -4.16
N SER A 128 -4.60 9.72 -2.90
CA SER A 128 -3.39 10.34 -2.32
C SER A 128 -3.05 9.78 -0.95
N ILE A 129 -1.76 9.64 -0.65
CA ILE A 129 -1.25 9.33 0.70
C ILE A 129 -0.32 10.45 1.12
N GLN A 130 -0.49 10.96 2.33
CA GLN A 130 0.42 11.93 2.92
C GLN A 130 0.71 11.55 4.36
N GLY A 131 1.98 11.58 4.75
CA GLY A 131 2.37 11.17 6.08
C GLY A 131 3.79 11.54 6.47
N SER A 132 4.13 11.13 7.69
CA SER A 132 5.48 11.22 8.22
C SER A 132 6.18 9.88 8.13
N ILE A 133 7.51 9.95 8.05
CA ILE A 133 8.39 8.78 8.16
C ILE A 133 9.37 9.01 9.30
N THR A 134 9.78 7.91 9.90
CA THR A 134 10.82 7.87 10.93
C THR A 134 11.63 6.60 10.76
N GLY A 135 12.82 6.60 11.31
CA GLY A 135 13.62 5.39 11.36
C GLY A 135 15.02 5.66 11.83
N VAL A 136 15.83 4.61 11.75
CA VAL A 136 17.25 4.65 12.07
C VAL A 136 17.97 3.92 10.95
N ASP A 137 18.92 4.58 10.30
CA ASP A 137 19.84 3.96 9.35
C ASP A 137 21.24 3.92 9.97
N CYS A 138 21.71 2.73 10.33
CA CYS A 138 22.93 2.55 11.12
C CYS A 138 22.81 3.27 12.49
N PRO A 139 23.76 4.09 13.01
CA PRO A 139 23.49 4.86 14.24
C PRO A 139 22.79 6.20 13.96
N VAL A 140 22.35 6.48 12.72
CA VAL A 140 21.83 7.79 12.32
C VAL A 140 20.29 7.76 12.31
N PRO A 141 19.62 8.44 13.25
CA PRO A 141 18.17 8.58 13.19
C PRO A 141 17.77 9.48 12.01
N PHE A 142 16.58 9.26 11.46
CA PHE A 142 16.02 10.14 10.45
C PHE A 142 14.52 10.34 10.66
N THR A 143 14.05 11.50 10.23
CA THR A 143 12.62 11.83 10.11
C THR A 143 12.32 12.33 8.72
N GLY A 144 11.05 12.47 8.38
CA GLY A 144 10.70 12.97 7.06
C GLY A 144 9.22 12.96 6.77
N SER A 145 8.91 13.21 5.51
CA SER A 145 7.56 13.15 4.97
C SER A 145 7.50 12.33 3.69
N VAL A 146 6.33 11.79 3.43
CA VAL A 146 6.03 11.05 2.20
C VAL A 146 4.72 11.57 1.61
N ALA A 147 4.71 11.77 0.30
CA ALA A 147 3.53 12.11 -0.47
C ALA A 147 3.46 11.19 -1.69
N LEU A 148 2.36 10.45 -1.81
CA LEU A 148 2.15 9.47 -2.88
C LEU A 148 0.82 9.72 -3.57
N THR A 149 0.76 9.34 -4.84
CA THR A 149 -0.44 9.29 -5.67
C THR A 149 -0.61 7.86 -6.18
N LYS A 150 -1.86 7.41 -6.26
CA LYS A 150 -2.18 6.08 -6.78
C LYS A 150 -1.96 6.05 -8.29
N GLU A 151 -1.33 4.97 -8.79
CA GLU A 151 -1.25 4.71 -10.23
C GLU A 151 -2.61 4.36 -10.86
#